data_AF-A0A943FZ46-F1
#
_entry.id   AF-A0A943FZ46-F1
#
_cell.length_a   1.000
_cell.length_b   1.000
_cell.length_c   1.000
_cell.angle_alpha   90.00
_cell.angle_beta   90.00
_cell.angle_gamma   90.00
#
_symmetry.space_group_name_H-M   'P 1'
#
loop_
_entity.id
_entity.type
_entity.pdbx_description
1 polymer ?
#
loop_
_entity_poly.entity_id
_entity_poly.type
_entity_poly.pdbx_seq_one_letter_code
_entity_poly.pdbx_strand_id
1 'polypeptide(L)'
;MKPQEQKTEFIRLRAEGRSYSYIADTLHISKSTCSSWERELQDAIAELKQEQLNELYSSYAMTKEARVKKLGDTLNGINEALDAVDLSQIPAEKLLDFKLKYTEALKGEYTGSGKAYQLNKGNIEAKDIVQAYADLLARVQAGEISTEQASRESAVLANLLKAYDLVEVKAKLDALEAIVGGA
;
A
#
# COMPACT_ATOMS: atom_id res chain seq x y z
N MET A 1 -27.61 2.69 -40.19
CA MET A 1 -26.50 3.08 -39.29
C MET A 1 -25.31 3.53 -40.12
N LYS A 2 -24.50 4.43 -39.58
CA LYS A 2 -23.21 4.75 -40.21
C LYS A 2 -22.27 3.53 -40.08
N PRO A 3 -21.31 3.32 -41.00
CA PRO A 3 -20.41 2.16 -40.96
C PRO A 3 -19.65 1.99 -39.64
N GLN A 4 -19.28 3.08 -38.98
CA GLN A 4 -18.59 3.06 -37.70
C GLN A 4 -19.47 2.55 -36.56
N GLU A 5 -20.74 2.96 -36.52
CA GLU A 5 -21.71 2.51 -35.51
C GLU A 5 -21.96 1.00 -35.63
N GLN A 6 -21.97 0.46 -36.86
CA GLN A 6 -22.13 -0.98 -37.08
C GLN A 6 -20.93 -1.78 -36.57
N LYS A 7 -19.72 -1.25 -36.70
CA LYS A 7 -18.51 -1.88 -36.16
C LYS A 7 -18.50 -1.84 -34.62
N THR A 8 -18.90 -0.73 -34.00
CA THR A 8 -19.05 -0.65 -32.54
C THR A 8 -20.06 -1.68 -32.02
N GLU A 9 -21.21 -1.79 -32.67
CA GLU A 9 -22.24 -2.75 -32.27
C GLU A 9 -21.81 -4.21 -32.55
N PHE A 10 -21.06 -4.46 -33.63
CA PHE A 10 -20.44 -5.76 -33.88
C PHE A 10 -19.49 -6.16 -32.75
N ILE A 11 -18.62 -5.25 -32.28
CA ILE A 11 -17.70 -5.48 -31.17
C ILE A 11 -18.48 -5.86 -29.91
N ARG A 12 -19.53 -5.10 -29.57
CA ARG A 12 -20.41 -5.38 -28.41
C ARG A 12 -21.02 -6.78 -28.48
N LEU A 13 -21.68 -7.11 -29.59
CA LEU A 13 -22.36 -8.39 -29.77
C LEU A 13 -21.37 -9.58 -29.76
N ARG A 14 -20.16 -9.39 -30.29
CA ARG A 14 -19.11 -10.42 -30.26
C ARG A 14 -18.47 -10.59 -28.88
N ALA A 15 -18.33 -9.51 -28.12
CA ALA A 15 -17.89 -9.58 -26.72
C ALA A 15 -18.88 -10.40 -25.88
N GLU A 16 -20.19 -10.22 -26.11
CA GLU A 16 -21.28 -11.02 -25.51
C GLU A 16 -21.37 -12.47 -26.01
N GLY A 17 -20.52 -12.88 -26.96
CA GLY A 17 -20.50 -14.25 -27.48
C GLY A 17 -21.60 -14.57 -28.50
N ARG A 18 -22.27 -13.57 -29.07
CA ARG A 18 -23.31 -13.79 -30.11
C ARG A 18 -22.70 -14.37 -31.39
N SER A 19 -23.46 -15.24 -32.07
CA SER A 19 -23.01 -15.92 -33.29
C SER A 19 -23.07 -15.01 -34.52
N TYR A 20 -22.28 -15.31 -35.57
CA TYR A 20 -22.32 -14.55 -36.83
C TYR A 20 -23.70 -14.56 -37.49
N SER A 21 -24.49 -15.63 -37.36
CA SER A 21 -25.85 -15.66 -37.89
C SER A 21 -26.71 -14.58 -37.21
N TYR A 22 -26.68 -14.55 -35.88
CA TYR A 22 -27.44 -13.57 -35.11
C TYR A 22 -27.03 -12.13 -35.45
N ILE A 23 -25.72 -11.88 -35.57
CA ILE A 23 -25.19 -10.54 -35.83
C ILE A 23 -25.46 -10.09 -37.28
N ALA A 24 -25.34 -11.01 -38.24
CA ALA A 24 -25.67 -10.74 -39.65
C ALA A 24 -27.13 -10.29 -39.80
N ASP A 25 -28.05 -10.97 -39.12
CA ASP A 25 -29.47 -10.63 -39.12
C ASP A 25 -29.73 -9.29 -38.41
N THR A 26 -29.07 -9.05 -37.27
CA THR A 26 -29.24 -7.84 -36.43
C THR A 26 -28.70 -6.58 -37.09
N LEU A 27 -27.52 -6.66 -37.71
CA LEU A 27 -26.84 -5.51 -38.34
C LEU A 27 -27.14 -5.36 -39.83
N HIS A 28 -27.92 -6.29 -40.40
CA HIS A 28 -28.18 -6.39 -41.83
C HIS A 28 -26.89 -6.44 -42.67
N ILE A 29 -25.93 -7.27 -42.26
CA ILE A 29 -24.65 -7.47 -42.94
C ILE A 29 -24.47 -8.94 -43.35
N SER A 30 -23.54 -9.20 -44.26
CA SER A 30 -23.25 -10.58 -44.67
C SER A 30 -22.38 -11.32 -43.63
N LYS A 31 -22.46 -12.66 -43.63
CA LYS A 31 -21.55 -13.50 -42.82
C LYS A 31 -20.09 -13.33 -43.21
N SER A 32 -19.78 -13.05 -44.48
CA SER A 32 -18.39 -12.77 -44.89
C SER A 32 -17.89 -11.44 -44.31
N THR A 33 -18.76 -10.42 -44.21
CA THR A 33 -18.47 -9.18 -43.49
C THR A 33 -18.15 -9.45 -42.01
N CYS A 34 -18.94 -10.28 -41.33
CA CYS A 34 -18.67 -10.69 -39.94
C CYS A 34 -17.28 -11.33 -39.79
N SER A 35 -16.94 -12.28 -40.68
CA SER A 35 -15.62 -12.93 -40.66
C SER A 35 -14.46 -11.96 -40.90
N SER A 36 -14.66 -10.95 -41.77
CA SER A 36 -13.66 -9.91 -42.01
C SER A 36 -13.50 -9.00 -40.81
N TRP A 37 -14.61 -8.55 -40.21
CA TRP A 37 -14.62 -7.68 -39.04
C TRP A 37 -14.12 -8.37 -37.78
N GLU A 38 -14.32 -9.68 -37.61
CA GLU A 38 -13.72 -10.42 -36.50
C GLU A 38 -12.19 -10.32 -36.53
N ARG A 39 -11.58 -10.46 -37.71
CA ARG A 39 -10.12 -10.33 -37.86
C ARG A 39 -9.65 -8.89 -37.66
N GLU A 40 -10.39 -7.94 -38.22
CA GLU A 40 -10.06 -6.51 -38.15
C GLU A 40 -10.17 -5.95 -36.72
N LEU A 41 -11.21 -6.36 -35.99
CA LEU A 41 -11.61 -5.79 -34.70
C LEU A 41 -11.29 -6.74 -33.53
N GLN A 42 -10.44 -7.75 -33.76
CA GLN A 42 -10.13 -8.80 -32.80
C GLN A 42 -9.67 -8.24 -31.45
N ASP A 43 -8.78 -7.26 -31.49
CA ASP A 43 -8.21 -6.66 -30.28
C ASP A 43 -9.26 -5.88 -29.49
N ALA A 44 -10.12 -5.12 -30.18
CA ALA A 44 -11.22 -4.39 -29.54
C ALA A 44 -12.27 -5.33 -28.92
N ILE A 45 -12.55 -6.46 -29.57
CA ILE A 45 -13.44 -7.51 -29.03
C ILE A 45 -12.79 -8.15 -27.79
N ALA A 46 -11.49 -8.43 -27.83
CA ALA A 46 -10.77 -9.01 -26.70
C ALA A 46 -10.70 -8.05 -25.51
N GLU A 47 -10.43 -6.76 -25.77
CA GLU A 47 -10.41 -5.70 -24.77
C GLU A 47 -11.77 -5.57 -24.08
N LEU A 48 -12.86 -5.48 -24.84
CA LEU A 48 -14.21 -5.37 -24.27
C LEU A 48 -14.60 -6.64 -23.48
N LYS A 49 -14.20 -7.83 -23.92
CA LYS A 49 -14.40 -9.07 -23.13
C LYS A 49 -13.65 -9.03 -21.81
N GLN A 50 -12.41 -8.54 -21.83
CA GLN A 50 -11.61 -8.42 -20.62
C GLN A 50 -12.20 -7.38 -19.66
N GLU A 51 -12.71 -6.26 -20.19
CA GLU A 51 -13.41 -5.23 -19.42
C GLU A 51 -14.67 -5.81 -18.76
N GLN A 52 -15.54 -6.48 -19.52
CA GLN A 52 -16.73 -7.14 -18.98
C GLN A 52 -16.39 -8.17 -17.89
N LEU A 53 -15.30 -8.93 -18.08
CA LEU A 53 -14.82 -9.87 -17.07
C LEU A 53 -14.30 -9.16 -15.81
N ASN A 54 -13.60 -8.04 -15.97
CA ASN A 54 -13.11 -7.23 -14.85
C ASN A 54 -14.26 -6.57 -14.07
N GLU A 55 -15.30 -6.10 -14.77
CA GLU A 55 -16.53 -5.61 -14.15
C GLU A 55 -17.23 -6.72 -13.37
N LEU A 56 -17.29 -7.92 -13.93
CA LEU A 56 -17.84 -9.10 -13.24
C LEU A 56 -17.02 -9.42 -11.98
N TYR A 57 -15.69 -9.46 -12.06
CA TYR A 57 -14.84 -9.65 -10.89
C TYR A 57 -15.03 -8.56 -9.85
N SER A 58 -15.25 -7.32 -10.26
CA SER A 58 -15.48 -6.21 -9.35
C SER A 58 -16.85 -6.33 -8.66
N SER A 59 -17.91 -6.66 -9.40
CA SER A 59 -19.25 -6.81 -8.81
C SER A 59 -19.35 -7.97 -7.81
N TYR A 60 -18.58 -9.04 -8.02
CA TYR A 60 -18.49 -10.18 -7.10
C TYR A 60 -17.35 -10.08 -6.07
N ALA A 61 -16.72 -8.90 -5.91
CA ALA A 61 -15.63 -8.69 -4.95
C ALA A 61 -14.45 -9.68 -5.10
N MET A 62 -14.13 -10.10 -6.32
CA MET A 62 -13.01 -10.98 -6.61
C MET A 62 -11.68 -10.22 -6.77
N THR A 63 -11.72 -8.91 -7.02
CA THR A 63 -10.52 -8.05 -7.02
C THR A 63 -10.20 -7.53 -5.61
N LYS A 64 -8.93 -7.20 -5.34
CA LYS A 64 -8.51 -6.61 -4.06
C LYS A 64 -9.27 -5.31 -3.79
N GLU A 65 -9.37 -4.44 -4.79
CA GLU A 65 -10.09 -3.17 -4.69
C GLU A 65 -11.55 -3.37 -4.29
N ALA A 66 -12.27 -4.27 -4.98
CA ALA A 66 -13.67 -4.52 -4.69
C ALA A 66 -13.89 -5.13 -3.29
N ARG A 67 -12.97 -5.98 -2.81
CA ARG A 67 -13.00 -6.44 -1.41
C ARG A 67 -12.78 -5.31 -0.41
N VAL A 68 -11.83 -4.41 -0.68
CA VAL A 68 -11.55 -3.26 0.19
C VAL A 68 -12.76 -2.33 0.25
N LYS A 69 -13.38 -2.02 -0.89
CA LYS A 69 -14.62 -1.21 -0.94
C LYS A 69 -15.73 -1.87 -0.13
N LYS A 70 -16.02 -3.14 -0.39
CA LYS A 70 -17.05 -3.88 0.35
C LYS A 70 -16.79 -3.92 1.86
N LEU A 71 -15.54 -4.09 2.27
CA LEU A 71 -15.15 -4.04 3.68
C LEU A 71 -15.34 -2.63 4.27
N GLY A 72 -14.94 -1.58 3.54
CA GLY A 72 -15.16 -0.20 3.93
C GLY A 72 -16.64 0.13 4.11
N ASP A 73 -17.48 -0.26 3.15
CA ASP A 73 -18.94 -0.08 3.22
C ASP A 73 -19.53 -0.79 4.45
N THR A 74 -19.06 -2.01 4.73
CA THR A 74 -19.47 -2.78 5.91
C THR A 74 -19.06 -2.07 7.21
N LEU A 75 -17.82 -1.56 7.28
CA LEU A 75 -17.32 -0.82 8.44
C LEU A 75 -18.09 0.49 8.66
N ASN A 76 -18.45 1.20 7.59
CA ASN A 76 -19.28 2.39 7.68
C ASN A 76 -20.65 2.09 8.28
N GLY A 77 -21.32 1.01 7.82
CA GLY A 77 -22.59 0.60 8.39
C GLY A 77 -22.49 0.20 9.88
N ILE A 78 -21.37 -0.42 10.29
CA ILE A 78 -21.10 -0.70 11.71
C ILE A 78 -20.93 0.61 12.50
N ASN A 79 -20.18 1.57 11.97
CA ASN A 79 -19.97 2.87 12.62
C ASN A 79 -21.30 3.63 12.77
N GLU A 80 -22.12 3.71 11.72
CA GLU A 80 -23.44 4.33 11.76
C GLU A 80 -24.35 3.69 12.83
N ALA A 81 -24.32 2.35 12.93
CA ALA A 81 -25.08 1.64 13.96
C ALA A 81 -24.56 1.97 15.37
N LEU A 82 -23.24 2.06 15.57
CA LEU A 82 -22.62 2.42 16.84
C LEU A 82 -22.89 3.88 17.23
N ASP A 83 -22.89 4.81 16.28
CA ASP A 83 -23.17 6.23 16.50
C ASP A 83 -24.62 6.45 16.98
N ALA A 84 -25.54 5.57 16.58
CA ALA A 84 -26.93 5.60 17.01
C ALA A 84 -27.16 4.97 18.40
N VAL A 85 -26.16 4.31 19.00
CA VAL A 85 -26.31 3.65 20.31
C VAL A 85 -26.31 4.68 21.44
N ASP A 86 -27.34 4.62 22.30
CA ASP A 86 -27.32 5.32 23.59
C ASP A 86 -26.35 4.62 24.55
N LEU A 87 -25.16 5.23 24.72
CA LEU A 87 -24.11 4.72 25.59
C LEU A 87 -24.53 4.64 27.07
N SER A 88 -25.57 5.35 27.50
CA SER A 88 -26.06 5.28 28.88
C SER A 88 -26.72 3.94 29.22
N GLN A 89 -27.13 3.17 28.20
CA GLN A 89 -27.69 1.82 28.35
C GLN A 89 -26.61 0.73 28.42
N ILE A 90 -25.34 1.08 28.16
CA ILE A 90 -24.23 0.14 28.20
C ILE A 90 -23.77 -0.06 29.66
N PRO A 91 -23.51 -1.31 30.11
CA PRO A 91 -22.98 -1.55 31.45
C PRO A 91 -21.70 -0.76 31.73
N ALA A 92 -21.61 -0.13 32.91
CA ALA A 92 -20.47 0.71 33.30
C ALA A 92 -19.10 0.00 33.17
N GLU A 93 -19.04 -1.30 33.46
CA GLU A 93 -17.83 -2.12 33.27
C GLU A 93 -17.35 -2.13 31.81
N LYS A 94 -18.27 -2.22 30.84
CA LYS A 94 -17.95 -2.18 29.40
C LYS A 94 -17.50 -0.79 28.97
N LEU A 95 -18.11 0.27 29.50
CA LEU A 95 -17.68 1.65 29.23
C LEU A 95 -16.27 1.91 29.76
N LEU A 96 -15.92 1.36 30.93
CA LEU A 96 -14.56 1.44 31.47
C LEU A 96 -13.55 0.66 30.61
N ASP A 97 -13.91 -0.52 30.11
CA ASP A 97 -13.10 -1.29 29.16
C ASP A 97 -12.86 -0.52 27.85
N PHE A 98 -13.91 0.07 27.26
CA PHE A 98 -13.78 0.92 26.07
C PHE A 98 -12.91 2.16 26.34
N LYS A 99 -13.10 2.82 27.49
CA LYS A 99 -12.28 3.97 27.88
C LYS A 99 -10.80 3.60 27.94
N LEU A 100 -10.46 2.46 28.56
CA LEU A 100 -9.08 1.99 28.61
C LEU A 100 -8.53 1.75 27.21
N LYS A 101 -9.22 0.94 26.39
CA LYS A 101 -8.79 0.57 25.03
C LYS A 101 -8.60 1.77 24.11
N TYR A 102 -9.53 2.70 24.09
CA TYR A 102 -9.42 3.90 23.24
C TYR A 102 -8.37 4.87 23.75
N THR A 103 -8.14 4.94 25.07
CA THR A 103 -7.02 5.72 25.62
C THR A 103 -5.66 5.11 25.20
N GLU A 104 -5.53 3.79 25.23
CA GLU A 104 -4.34 3.09 24.74
C GLU A 104 -4.13 3.27 23.23
N ALA A 105 -5.20 3.17 22.43
CA ALA A 105 -5.14 3.44 21.00
C ALA A 105 -4.73 4.89 20.70
N LEU A 106 -5.33 5.87 21.40
CA LEU A 106 -4.97 7.28 21.25
C LEU A 106 -3.51 7.56 21.65
N LYS A 107 -3.00 6.87 22.68
CA LYS A 107 -1.57 6.92 23.04
C LYS A 107 -0.70 6.37 21.91
N GLY A 108 -1.16 5.34 21.19
CA GLY A 108 -0.48 4.80 20.01
C GLY A 108 -0.46 5.75 18.81
N GLU A 109 -1.49 6.58 18.63
CA GLU A 109 -1.55 7.61 17.59
C GLU A 109 -0.61 8.81 17.87
N TYR A 110 -0.15 8.98 19.12
CA TYR A 110 0.81 10.01 19.45
C TYR A 110 2.16 9.68 18.81
N THR A 111 2.45 10.37 17.71
CA THR A 111 3.79 10.50 17.16
C THR A 111 4.34 11.82 17.68
N GLY A 112 5.39 11.77 18.50
CA GLY A 112 5.98 12.96 19.10
C GLY A 112 6.19 14.11 18.11
N SER A 113 6.07 15.35 18.60
CA SER A 113 6.21 16.55 17.75
C SER A 113 7.65 16.83 17.29
N GLY A 114 8.64 16.10 17.81
CA GLY A 114 10.04 16.23 17.45
C GLY A 114 10.36 15.63 16.08
N LYS A 115 10.96 16.43 15.19
CA LYS A 115 11.65 15.87 14.01
C LYS A 115 12.82 15.03 14.52
N ALA A 116 12.70 13.70 14.42
CA ALA A 116 13.80 12.79 14.75
C ALA A 116 15.08 13.20 14.02
N TYR A 117 16.20 13.11 14.72
CA TYR A 117 17.51 13.45 14.16
C TYR A 117 17.75 12.69 12.84
N GLN A 118 18.09 13.42 11.78
CA GLN A 118 18.32 12.86 10.46
C GLN A 118 19.82 12.70 10.23
N LEU A 119 20.28 11.45 10.16
CA LEU A 119 21.66 11.14 9.78
C LEU A 119 21.95 11.68 8.38
N ASN A 120 23.12 12.31 8.22
CA ASN A 120 23.58 12.75 6.92
C ASN A 120 23.92 11.53 6.03
N LYS A 121 23.10 11.29 5.00
CA LYS A 121 23.20 10.08 4.16
C LYS A 121 24.48 9.98 3.33
N GLY A 122 25.26 11.05 3.19
CA GLY A 122 26.46 11.09 2.35
C GLY A 122 27.78 10.82 3.09
N ASN A 123 27.85 11.15 4.38
CA ASN A 123 29.04 10.95 5.22
C ASN A 123 28.61 10.92 6.68
N ILE A 124 28.53 9.73 7.27
CA ILE A 124 28.15 9.54 8.68
C ILE A 124 29.42 9.52 9.51
N GLU A 125 29.57 10.51 10.40
CA GLU A 125 30.67 10.58 11.37
C GLU A 125 30.24 10.05 12.74
N ALA A 126 31.21 9.68 13.59
CA ALA A 126 30.94 9.23 14.96
C ALA A 126 30.07 10.23 15.76
N LYS A 127 30.28 11.54 15.57
CA LYS A 127 29.50 12.60 16.23
C LYS A 127 28.01 12.54 15.85
N ASP A 128 27.69 12.12 14.62
CA ASP A 128 26.32 12.06 14.12
C ASP A 128 25.57 10.89 14.77
N ILE A 129 26.28 9.76 14.99
CA ILE A 129 25.75 8.60 15.71
C ILE A 129 25.48 8.96 17.18
N VAL A 130 26.39 9.69 17.83
CA VAL A 130 26.21 10.16 19.21
C VAL A 130 25.03 11.14 19.32
N GLN A 131 24.88 12.05 18.36
CA GLN A 131 23.72 12.96 18.31
C GLN A 131 22.40 12.19 18.12
N ALA A 132 22.39 11.16 17.28
CA ALA A 132 21.23 10.30 17.11
C ALA A 132 20.85 9.55 18.40
N TYR A 133 21.85 9.09 19.19
CA TYR A 133 21.59 8.49 20.51
C TYR A 133 21.04 9.49 21.52
N ALA A 134 21.56 10.73 21.54
CA ALA A 134 21.06 11.78 22.43
C ALA A 134 19.62 12.16 22.10
N ASP A 135 19.29 12.30 20.81
CA ASP A 135 17.92 12.52 20.33
C ASP A 135 16.99 11.37 20.70
N LEU A 136 17.43 10.13 20.48
CA LEU A 136 16.67 8.95 20.87
C LEU A 136 16.34 8.95 22.37
N LEU A 137 17.33 9.24 23.22
CA LEU A 137 17.13 9.32 24.67
C LEU A 137 16.15 10.44 25.05
N ALA A 138 16.25 11.61 24.42
CA ALA A 138 15.33 12.73 24.66
C ALA A 138 13.88 12.36 24.30
N ARG A 139 13.68 11.68 23.16
CA ARG A 139 12.35 11.20 22.73
C ARG A 139 11.77 10.15 23.69
N VAL A 140 12.60 9.25 24.23
CA VAL A 140 12.16 8.30 25.27
C VAL A 140 11.76 9.02 26.55
N GLN A 141 12.58 9.97 27.01
CA GLN A 141 12.31 10.74 28.24
C GLN A 141 11.06 11.61 28.12
N ALA A 142 10.81 12.16 26.93
CA ALA A 142 9.60 12.92 26.62
C ALA A 142 8.36 12.03 26.44
N GLY A 143 8.50 10.70 26.41
CA GLY A 143 7.40 9.78 26.16
C GLY A 143 6.88 9.84 24.71
N GLU A 144 7.68 10.37 23.78
CA GLU A 144 7.34 10.55 22.37
C GLU A 144 7.38 9.26 21.55
N ILE A 145 8.09 8.25 22.06
CA ILE A 145 8.23 6.94 21.42
C ILE A 145 8.07 5.81 22.44
N SER A 146 7.59 4.65 22.00
CA SER A 146 7.45 3.48 22.85
C SER A 146 8.80 2.85 23.22
N THR A 147 8.82 2.04 24.28
CA THR A 147 9.99 1.24 24.69
C THR A 147 10.46 0.30 23.58
N GLU A 148 9.51 -0.29 22.84
CA GLU A 148 9.79 -1.20 21.72
C GLU A 148 10.36 -0.45 20.51
N GLN A 149 9.85 0.75 20.23
CA GLN A 149 10.42 1.61 19.19
C GLN A 149 11.84 2.04 19.57
N ALA A 150 12.06 2.49 20.80
CA ALA A 150 13.37 2.88 21.29
C ALA A 150 14.39 1.74 21.24
N SER A 151 13.98 0.52 21.63
CA SER A 151 14.83 -0.66 21.54
C SER A 151 15.22 -0.99 20.10
N ARG A 152 14.29 -0.87 19.14
CA ARG A 152 14.57 -1.09 17.71
C ARG A 152 15.52 -0.04 17.15
N GLU A 153 15.26 1.24 17.40
CA GLU A 153 16.12 2.33 16.95
C GLU A 153 17.54 2.24 17.57
N SER A 154 17.65 1.94 18.87
CA SER A 154 18.93 1.74 19.55
C SER A 154 19.74 0.58 18.96
N ALA A 155 19.09 -0.50 18.52
CA ALA A 155 19.76 -1.63 17.88
C ALA A 155 20.34 -1.24 16.51
N VAL A 156 19.60 -0.43 15.73
CA VAL A 156 20.08 0.10 14.44
C VAL A 156 21.28 1.01 14.65
N LEU A 157 21.21 1.95 15.60
CA LEU A 157 22.33 2.84 15.93
C LEU A 157 23.57 2.07 16.41
N ALA A 158 23.38 1.00 17.19
CA ALA A 158 24.49 0.16 17.67
C ALA A 158 25.19 -0.57 16.52
N ASN A 159 24.43 -1.06 15.55
CA ASN A 159 24.98 -1.70 14.37
C ASN A 159 25.72 -0.70 13.47
N LEU A 160 25.20 0.53 13.36
CA LEU A 160 25.87 1.60 12.62
C LEU A 160 27.21 2.00 13.25
N LEU A 161 27.25 2.11 14.59
CA LEU A 161 28.49 2.39 15.32
C LEU A 161 29.53 1.28 15.10
N LYS A 162 29.12 0.01 15.20
CA LYS A 162 30.01 -1.12 14.91
C LYS A 162 30.56 -1.10 13.49
N ALA A 163 29.72 -0.75 12.50
CA ALA A 163 30.16 -0.65 11.11
C ALA A 163 31.16 0.50 10.91
N TYR A 164 30.93 1.64 11.56
CA TYR A 164 31.87 2.76 11.59
C TYR A 164 33.22 2.36 12.19
N ASP A 165 33.20 1.75 13.39
CA ASP A 165 34.41 1.30 14.09
C ASP A 165 35.21 0.31 13.23
N LEU A 166 34.54 -0.62 12.53
CA LEU A 166 35.19 -1.56 11.63
C LEU A 166 35.94 -0.86 10.49
N VAL A 167 35.32 0.14 9.87
CA VAL A 167 35.93 0.92 8.77
C VAL A 167 37.11 1.73 9.28
N GLU A 168 36.97 2.40 10.44
CA GLU A 168 38.04 3.22 11.02
C GLU A 168 39.23 2.36 11.48
N VAL A 169 38.96 1.23 12.15
CA VAL A 169 39.99 0.28 12.57
C VAL A 169 40.73 -0.30 11.36
N LYS A 170 40.00 -0.66 10.29
CA LYS A 170 40.63 -1.13 9.05
C LYS A 170 41.51 -0.06 8.42
N ALA A 171 41.05 1.19 8.34
CA ALA A 171 41.85 2.29 7.82
C ALA A 171 43.13 2.53 8.65
N LYS A 172 43.06 2.44 9.98
CA LYS A 172 44.23 2.53 10.87
C LYS A 172 45.18 1.35 10.68
N LEU A 173 44.66 0.14 10.49
CA LEU A 173 45.46 -1.06 10.22
C LEU A 173 46.20 -0.93 8.88
N ASP A 174 45.50 -0.58 7.80
CA ASP A 174 46.08 -0.38 6.48
C ASP A 174 47.19 0.70 6.52
N ALA A 175 46.99 1.78 7.28
CA ALA A 175 48.00 2.83 7.47
C ALA A 175 49.24 2.33 8.25
N LEU A 176 49.05 1.48 9.27
CA LEU A 176 50.16 0.87 10.00
C LEU A 176 50.91 -0.15 9.13
N GLU A 177 50.20 -0.97 8.36
CA GLU A 177 50.79 -1.92 7.41
C GLU A 177 51.62 -1.20 6.34
N ALA A 178 51.16 -0.05 5.85
CA ALA A 178 51.92 0.78 4.91
C ALA A 178 53.23 1.34 5.51
N ILE A 179 53.24 1.65 6.81
CA ILE A 179 54.44 2.13 7.52
C ILE A 179 55.41 0.96 7.81
N VAL A 180 54.88 -0.21 8.18
CA VAL A 180 55.67 -1.38 8.60
C VAL A 180 56.17 -2.21 7.41
N GLY A 181 55.38 -2.33 6.34
CA GLY A 181 55.71 -3.08 5.12
C GLY A 181 56.53 -2.27 4.08
N GLY A 182 56.83 -1.00 4.38
CA GLY A 182 57.69 -0.13 3.57
C GLY A 182 59.18 -0.23 3.85
N ALA A 183 59.66 -1.33 4.47
CA ALA A 183 61.07 -1.63 4.76
C ALA A 183 61.56 -2.85 3.99
#